data_AF-A0A2E7RMT5-F1
#
_entry.id   AF-A0A2E7RMT5-F1
#
_cell.length_a   1.000
_cell.length_b   1.000
_cell.length_c   1.000
_cell.angle_alpha   90.00
_cell.angle_beta   90.00
_cell.angle_gamma   90.00
#
_symmetry.space_group_name_H-M   'P 1'
#
loop_
_entity.id
_entity.type
_entity.pdbx_description
1 polymer ?
#
loop_
_entity_poly.entity_id
_entity_poly.type
_entity_poly.pdbx_seq_one_letter_code
_entity_poly.pdbx_strand_id
1 'polypeptide(L)'
;MLFDIKKNLEKIALSLSNETKANENMLHAYFDYLETGNEDALDLANTQFRENLKSAGLGILLIIPFSPVTIPFFIRLAKKHQVDIIPNWYKKLDLNNDENKLE
;
A
#
# COMPACT_ATOMS: atom_id res chain seq x y z
N MET A 1 15.24 19.46 11.50
CA MET A 1 13.87 18.92 11.46
C MET A 1 13.97 17.47 11.02
N LEU A 2 13.88 16.55 11.99
CA LEU A 2 13.98 15.11 11.75
C LEU A 2 12.85 14.65 10.83
N PHE A 3 13.12 13.66 9.99
CA PHE A 3 12.15 12.97 9.16
C PHE A 3 10.91 12.57 9.98
N ASP A 4 9.78 13.25 9.77
CA ASP A 4 8.54 12.94 10.48
C ASP A 4 7.87 11.73 9.82
N ILE A 5 8.16 10.56 10.39
CA ILE A 5 7.67 9.26 9.90
C ILE A 5 6.14 9.25 9.84
N LYS A 6 5.46 9.74 10.89
CA LYS A 6 3.99 9.71 10.98
C LYS A 6 3.38 10.59 9.89
N LYS A 7 3.88 11.80 9.72
CA LYS A 7 3.43 12.71 8.65
C LYS A 7 3.61 12.13 7.25
N ASN A 8 4.71 11.40 7.01
CA ASN A 8 4.93 10.76 5.71
C ASN A 8 4.01 9.56 5.49
N LEU A 9 3.71 8.78 6.53
CA LEU A 9 2.72 7.71 6.46
C LEU A 9 1.30 8.25 6.20
N GLU A 10 0.94 9.40 6.79
CA GLU A 10 -0.34 10.06 6.52
C GLU A 10 -0.46 10.52 5.06
N LYS A 11 0.64 11.00 4.45
CA LYS A 11 0.67 11.32 3.02
C LYS A 11 0.46 10.07 2.14
N ILE A 12 1.01 8.94 2.54
CA ILE A 12 0.79 7.66 1.86
C ILE A 12 -0.69 7.27 1.96
N ALA A 13 -1.26 7.29 3.17
CA ALA A 13 -2.68 7.01 3.40
C ALA A 13 -3.58 7.92 2.54
N LEU A 14 -3.27 9.22 2.48
CA LEU A 14 -3.99 10.18 1.65
C LEU A 14 -3.91 9.82 0.16
N SER A 15 -2.71 9.50 -0.35
CA SER A 15 -2.52 9.09 -1.75
C SER A 15 -3.34 7.84 -2.11
N LEU A 16 -3.40 6.85 -1.20
CA LEU A 16 -4.17 5.62 -1.41
C LEU A 16 -5.68 5.83 -1.21
N SER A 17 -6.09 6.81 -0.40
CA SER A 17 -7.51 7.11 -0.17
C SER A 17 -8.24 7.56 -1.45
N ASN A 18 -7.52 8.06 -2.45
CA ASN A 18 -8.07 8.34 -3.77
C ASN A 18 -8.43 7.02 -4.48
N GLU A 19 -9.72 6.77 -4.67
CA GLU A 19 -10.23 5.62 -5.38
C GLU A 19 -9.99 5.80 -6.89
N THR A 20 -8.89 5.22 -7.37
CA THR A 20 -8.52 5.22 -8.79
C THR A 20 -8.32 3.78 -9.24
N LYS A 21 -8.49 3.52 -10.54
CA LYS A 21 -8.29 2.16 -11.07
C LYS A 21 -6.87 1.65 -10.82
N ALA A 22 -5.89 2.54 -10.84
CA ALA A 22 -4.50 2.22 -10.52
C ALA A 22 -4.33 1.77 -9.06
N ASN A 23 -4.92 2.50 -8.09
CA ASN A 23 -4.87 2.14 -6.69
C ASN A 23 -5.65 0.85 -6.38
N GLU A 24 -6.80 0.66 -7.02
CA GLU A 24 -7.60 -0.57 -6.93
C GLU A 24 -6.79 -1.78 -7.41
N ASN A 25 -6.23 -1.71 -8.63
CA ASN A 25 -5.40 -2.78 -9.20
C ASN A 25 -4.15 -3.04 -8.36
N MET A 26 -3.50 -2.00 -7.83
CA MET A 26 -2.34 -2.12 -6.95
C MET A 26 -2.67 -2.91 -5.68
N LEU A 27 -3.80 -2.58 -5.03
CA LEU A 27 -4.22 -3.28 -3.83
C LEU A 27 -4.62 -4.72 -4.16
N HIS A 28 -5.41 -4.97 -5.21
CA HIS A 28 -5.73 -6.34 -5.64
C HIS A 28 -4.47 -7.18 -5.90
N ALA A 29 -3.48 -6.65 -6.62
CA ALA A 29 -2.23 -7.37 -6.88
C ALA A 29 -1.42 -7.63 -5.59
N TYR A 30 -1.46 -6.69 -4.63
CA TYR A 30 -0.82 -6.90 -3.34
C TYR A 30 -1.51 -8.00 -2.52
N PHE A 31 -2.84 -8.03 -2.50
CA PHE A 31 -3.60 -9.08 -1.81
C PHE A 31 -3.47 -10.44 -2.50
N ASP A 32 -3.47 -10.49 -3.84
CA ASP A 32 -3.16 -11.70 -4.60
C ASP A 32 -1.80 -12.28 -4.21
N TYR A 33 -0.77 -11.43 -4.08
CA TYR A 33 0.53 -11.87 -3.56
C TYR A 33 0.43 -12.45 -2.14
N LEU A 34 -0.34 -11.84 -1.24
CA LEU A 34 -0.49 -12.35 0.13
C LEU A 34 -1.17 -13.73 0.17
N GLU A 35 -2.08 -14.01 -0.76
CA GLU A 35 -2.82 -15.28 -0.85
C GLU A 35 -2.03 -16.37 -1.58
N THR A 36 -1.37 -16.01 -2.69
CA THR A 36 -0.79 -16.99 -3.63
C THR A 36 0.73 -17.06 -3.57
N GLY A 37 1.40 -16.05 -3.03
CA GLY A 37 2.85 -15.91 -3.10
C GLY A 37 3.36 -15.52 -4.49
N ASN A 38 2.51 -15.03 -5.38
CA ASN A 38 2.88 -14.60 -6.73
C ASN A 38 3.75 -13.32 -6.71
N GLU A 39 5.06 -13.49 -6.92
CA GLU A 39 6.02 -12.37 -6.92
C GLU A 39 5.77 -11.37 -8.07
N ASP A 40 5.21 -11.80 -9.21
CA ASP A 40 4.87 -10.87 -10.32
C ASP A 40 3.75 -9.91 -9.89
N ALA A 41 2.78 -10.38 -9.09
CA ALA A 41 1.73 -9.55 -8.53
C ALA A 41 2.29 -8.55 -7.51
N LEU A 42 3.26 -8.98 -6.69
CA LEU A 42 3.97 -8.08 -5.79
C LEU A 42 4.76 -7.00 -6.54
N ASP A 43 5.42 -7.35 -7.64
CA ASP A 43 6.17 -6.40 -8.46
C ASP A 43 5.26 -5.38 -9.14
N LEU A 44 4.10 -5.81 -9.64
CA LEU A 44 3.07 -4.92 -10.17
C LEU A 44 2.59 -3.93 -9.10
N ALA A 45 2.26 -4.44 -7.92
CA ALA A 45 1.80 -3.62 -6.81
C ALA A 45 2.89 -2.64 -6.35
N ASN A 46 4.13 -3.10 -6.18
CA ASN A 46 5.27 -2.26 -5.80
C ASN A 46 5.51 -1.15 -6.83
N THR A 47 5.37 -1.44 -8.13
CA THR A 47 5.54 -0.44 -9.19
C THR A 47 4.55 0.71 -9.05
N GLN A 48 3.26 0.39 -8.92
CA GLN A 48 2.24 1.43 -8.75
C GLN A 48 2.39 2.16 -7.40
N PHE A 49 2.77 1.46 -6.34
CA PHE A 49 3.00 2.09 -5.03
C PHE A 49 4.15 3.10 -5.07
N ARG A 50 5.22 2.84 -5.85
CA ARG A 50 6.30 3.81 -6.05
C ARG A 50 5.82 5.08 -6.75
N GLU A 51 4.90 4.98 -7.70
CA GLU A 51 4.28 6.16 -8.31
C GLU A 51 3.46 6.94 -7.27
N ASN A 52 2.71 6.26 -6.41
CA ASN A 52 2.00 6.90 -5.29
C ASN A 52 2.96 7.64 -4.34
N LEU A 53 4.13 7.06 -4.04
CA LEU A 53 5.17 7.75 -3.26
C LEU A 53 5.70 8.99 -3.97
N LYS A 54 5.95 8.94 -5.28
CA LYS A 54 6.38 10.13 -6.05
C LYS A 54 5.32 11.22 -6.02
N SER A 55 4.05 10.88 -6.30
CA SER A 55 2.93 11.82 -6.28
C SER A 55 2.67 12.42 -4.90
N ALA A 56 2.96 11.68 -3.82
CA ALA A 56 2.90 12.17 -2.44
C ALA A 56 4.10 13.06 -2.04
N GLY A 57 5.04 13.32 -2.95
CA GLY A 57 6.27 14.09 -2.68
C GLY A 57 7.32 13.32 -1.87
N LEU A 58 7.27 11.98 -1.91
CA LEU A 58 8.16 11.07 -1.18
C LEU A 58 9.16 10.36 -2.10
N GLY A 59 9.40 10.87 -3.31
CA GLY A 59 10.31 10.26 -4.30
C GLY A 59 11.75 10.07 -3.80
N ILE A 60 12.22 10.87 -2.84
CA ILE A 60 13.54 10.72 -2.19
C ILE A 60 13.71 9.35 -1.50
N LEU A 61 12.62 8.71 -1.07
CA LEU A 61 12.63 7.39 -0.44
C LEU A 61 12.98 6.26 -1.42
N LEU A 62 12.86 6.50 -2.73
CA LEU A 62 13.07 5.51 -3.77
C LEU A 62 14.55 5.32 -4.16
N ILE A 63 15.44 6.20 -3.70
CA ILE A 63 16.87 6.18 -4.03
C ILE A 63 17.64 5.12 -3.21
N ILE A 64 17.01 4.54 -2.19
CA ILE A 64 17.66 3.60 -1.29
C ILE A 64 17.89 2.25 -2.01
N PRO A 65 19.10 1.65 -1.93
CA PRO A 65 19.47 0.40 -2.62
C PRO A 65 18.72 -0.87 -2.14
N PHE A 66 17.70 -0.74 -1.28
CA PHE A 66 16.89 -1.82 -0.71
C PHE A 66 15.40 -1.72 -1.08
N SER A 67 15.06 -1.21 -2.26
CA SER A 67 13.66 -1.01 -2.67
C SER A 67 12.84 -2.25 -3.16
N PRO A 68 13.25 -3.53 -3.09
CA PRO A 68 12.43 -4.63 -3.63
C PRO A 68 11.38 -5.23 -2.65
N VAL A 69 10.94 -4.53 -1.59
CA VAL A 69 9.78 -4.93 -0.76
C VAL A 69 9.05 -3.68 -0.23
N THR A 70 8.45 -2.89 -1.12
CA THR A 70 8.00 -1.53 -0.77
C THR A 70 6.71 -1.56 0.05
N ILE A 71 5.66 -2.24 -0.41
CA ILE A 71 4.36 -2.23 0.28
C ILE A 71 4.42 -2.88 1.68
N PRO A 72 4.94 -4.12 1.87
CA PRO A 72 4.98 -4.76 3.20
C PRO A 72 5.72 -3.93 4.25
N PHE A 73 6.81 -3.26 3.84
CA PHE A 73 7.57 -2.38 4.72
C PHE A 73 6.72 -1.22 5.23
N PHE A 74 6.06 -0.48 4.33
CA PHE A 74 5.25 0.67 4.73
C PHE A 74 4.01 0.28 5.51
N ILE A 75 3.40 -0.88 5.24
CA ILE A 75 2.31 -1.43 6.09
C ILE A 75 2.80 -1.69 7.52
N ARG A 76 3.96 -2.34 7.68
CA ARG A 76 4.53 -2.61 9.00
C ARG A 76 4.89 -1.32 9.74
N LEU A 77 5.46 -0.35 9.03
CA LEU A 77 5.80 0.97 9.59
C LEU A 77 4.54 1.75 9.99
N ALA A 78 3.50 1.73 9.16
CA ALA A 78 2.22 2.36 9.43
C ALA A 78 1.57 1.83 10.71
N LYS A 79 1.50 0.49 10.85
CA LYS A 79 0.99 -0.17 12.07
C LYS A 79 1.75 0.26 13.32
N LYS A 80 3.08 0.33 13.27
CA LYS A 80 3.92 0.79 14.41
C LYS A 80 3.60 2.23 14.83
N HIS A 81 3.22 3.07 13.88
CA HIS A 81 2.90 4.48 14.10
C HIS A 81 1.40 4.78 14.19
N GLN A 82 0.55 3.75 14.28
CA GLN A 82 -0.91 3.88 14.39
C GLN A 82 -1.53 4.67 13.23
N VAL A 83 -0.97 4.52 12.03
CA VAL A 83 -1.52 5.07 10.78
C VAL A 83 -2.15 3.94 9.99
N ASP A 84 -3.38 4.16 9.53
CA ASP A 84 -4.10 3.24 8.67
C ASP A 84 -3.91 3.65 7.21
N ILE A 85 -3.11 2.89 6.46
CA ILE A 85 -2.81 3.20 5.06
C ILE A 85 -3.70 2.45 4.08
N ILE A 86 -4.47 1.45 4.53
CA ILE A 86 -5.40 0.72 3.65
C ILE A 86 -6.71 1.52 3.59
N PRO A 87 -7.15 1.96 2.41
CA PRO A 87 -8.33 2.81 2.29
C PRO A 87 -9.63 2.11 2.71
N ASN A 88 -10.56 2.89 3.28
CA ASN A 88 -11.87 2.37 3.68
C ASN A 88 -12.70 1.84 2.50
N TRP A 89 -12.60 2.45 1.32
CA TRP A 89 -13.30 1.96 0.12
C TRP A 89 -12.82 0.56 -0.27
N TYR A 90 -11.51 0.30 -0.11
CA TYR A 90 -10.94 -1.01 -0.41
C TYR A 90 -11.37 -2.05 0.62
N LYS A 91 -11.39 -1.70 1.91
CA LYS A 91 -11.91 -2.58 2.95
C LYS A 91 -13.36 -2.97 2.71
N LYS A 92 -14.19 -2.09 2.12
CA LYS A 92 -15.57 -2.44 1.76
C LYS A 92 -15.65 -3.43 0.59
N LEU A 93 -14.72 -3.37 -0.37
CA LEU A 93 -14.61 -4.37 -1.43
C LEU A 93 -14.32 -5.76 -0.83
N ASP A 94 -13.39 -5.82 0.11
CA ASP A 94 -13.03 -7.05 0.83
C ASP A 94 -14.16 -7.52 1.78
N LEU A 95 -14.87 -6.59 2.44
CA LEU A 95 -16.02 -6.91 3.31
C LEU A 95 -17.27 -7.34 2.54
N ASN A 96 -17.36 -7.09 1.23
CA ASN A 96 -18.42 -7.61 0.37
C ASN A 96 -18.11 -9.03 -0.15
N ASN A 97 -16.90 -9.57 0.10
CA ASN A 97 -16.61 -11.01 0.01
C ASN A 97 -17.15 -11.75 1.25
N ASP A 98 -18.43 -11.54 1.56
CA ASP A 98 -19.20 -12.38 2.49
C ASP A 98 -19.36 -13.83 1.97
N GLU A 99 -18.74 -14.18 0.84
CA GLU A 99 -18.63 -15.55 0.32
C GLU A 99 -17.49 -16.36 0.96
N ASN A 100 -16.61 -15.73 1.76
CA ASN A 100 -15.50 -16.40 2.49
C ASN A 100 -15.55 -16.19 4.01
N LYS A 101 -16.71 -15.82 4.57
CA LYS A 101 -16.97 -16.04 6.00
C LYS A 101 -17.25 -17.51 6.19
N LEU A 102 -16.24 -18.23 6.70
CA LEU A 102 -16.32 -19.60 7.20
C LEU A 102 -17.71 -19.90 7.78
N GLU A 103 -18.43 -20.82 7.13
CA GLU A 103 -19.33 -21.74 7.82
C GLU A 103 -18.56 -22.54 8.90
#